data_AF-A0A5K1BGW4-F1
#
_entry.id   AF-A0A5K1BGW4-F1
#
_cell.length_a   1.000
_cell.length_b   1.000
_cell.length_c   1.000
_cell.angle_alpha   90.00
_cell.angle_beta   90.00
_cell.angle_gamma   90.00
#
_symmetry.space_group_name_H-M   'P 1'
#
loop_
_entity.id
_entity.type
_entity.pdbx_description
1 polymer ?
#
loop_
_entity_poly.entity_id
_entity_poly.type
_entity_poly.pdbx_seq_one_letter_code
_entity_poly.pdbx_strand_id
1 'polypeptide(L)' 'AWPESKSFRDEGYGPVPARWKGVCQNETDVNGVKCN' A
#
# COMPACT_ATOMS: atom_id res chain seq x y z
N ALA A 1 6.00 6.08 11.78
CA ALA A 1 4.77 5.57 12.41
C ALA A 1 4.03 4.74 11.36
N TRP A 2 2.95 4.04 11.69
CA TRP A 2 2.12 3.42 10.66
C TRP A 2 1.32 4.52 9.91
N PRO A 3 1.13 4.42 8.58
CA PRO A 3 1.59 3.36 7.66
C PRO A 3 3.03 3.52 7.14
N GLU A 4 3.67 4.68 7.27
CA GLU A 4 4.99 5.01 6.69
C GLU A 4 6.19 4.36 7.40
N SER A 5 5.94 3.33 8.22
CA SER A 5 6.98 2.63 8.95
C SER A 5 7.83 1.85 7.94
N LYS A 6 9.15 1.82 8.16
CA LYS A 6 10.08 1.05 7.33
C LYS A 6 9.71 -0.44 7.24
N SER A 7 9.03 -0.96 8.26
CA SER A 7 8.51 -2.33 8.29
C SER A 7 7.47 -2.62 7.20
N PHE A 8 6.78 -1.61 6.68
CA PHE A 8 5.76 -1.75 5.64
C PHE A 8 6.22 -1.19 4.29
N ARG A 9 7.53 -1.04 4.07
CA ARG A 9 8.08 -0.56 2.80
C ARG A 9 8.28 -1.73 1.82
N ASP A 10 7.95 -1.53 0.55
CA ASP A 10 8.00 -2.50 -0.54
C ASP A 10 9.34 -2.49 -1.31
N GLU A 11 10.35 -1.77 -0.83
CA GLU A 11 11.68 -1.78 -1.45
C GLU A 11 12.22 -3.21 -1.56
N GLY A 12 12.50 -3.65 -2.80
CA GLY A 12 12.95 -5.00 -3.12
C GLY A 12 11.82 -5.99 -3.44
N TYR A 13 10.56 -5.59 -3.35
CA TYR A 13 9.41 -6.39 -3.77
C TYR A 13 9.17 -6.21 -5.27
N GLY A 14 8.65 -7.25 -5.92
CA GLY A 14 8.19 -7.19 -7.30
C GLY A 14 6.81 -6.54 -7.42
N PRO A 15 6.29 -6.38 -8.65
CA PRO A 15 4.96 -5.82 -8.86
C PRO A 15 3.88 -6.69 -8.18
N VAL A 16 2.81 -6.05 -7.74
CA VAL A 16 1.63 -6.73 -7.21
C VAL A 16 1.13 -7.77 -8.23
N PRO A 17 0.88 -9.04 -7.84
CA PRO A 17 0.47 -10.07 -8.77
C PRO A 17 -0.83 -9.72 -9.52
N ALA A 18 -0.87 -9.95 -10.84
CA ALA A 18 -2.02 -9.61 -11.68
C ALA A 18 -3.35 -10.30 -11.27
N ARG A 19 -3.27 -11.41 -10.52
CA ARG A 19 -4.44 -12.11 -9.97
C ARG A 19 -5.02 -11.45 -8.72
N TRP A 20 -4.32 -10.50 -8.12
CA TRP A 20 -4.79 -9.79 -6.94
C TRP A 20 -5.99 -8.91 -7.30
N LYS A 21 -7.03 -8.96 -6.47
CA LYS A 21 -8.29 -8.23 -6.68
C LYS A 21 -8.67 -7.35 -5.50
N GLY A 22 -7.77 -7.22 -4.52
CA GLY A 22 -7.98 -6.30 -3.40
C GLY A 22 -7.92 -4.85 -3.89
N VAL A 23 -8.55 -3.96 -3.14
CA VAL A 23 -8.59 -2.52 -3.43
C VAL A 23 -8.01 -1.74 -2.26
N CYS A 24 -7.44 -0.58 -2.56
CA CYS A 24 -6.99 0.37 -1.55
C CYS A 24 -8.13 1.32 -1.23
N GLN A 25 -8.85 1.00 -0.14
CA GLN A 25 -9.99 1.80 0.27
C GLN A 25 -9.53 3.19 0.72
N ASN A 26 -10.18 4.23 0.20
CA ASN A 26 -9.93 5.64 0.55
C ASN A 26 -8.51 6.15 0.19
N GLU A 27 -7.87 5.60 -0.84
CA GLU A 27 -6.52 6.05 -1.28
C GLU A 27 -6.46 7.54 -1.66
N THR A 28 -7.59 8.12 -2.09
CA THR A 28 -7.73 9.53 -2.46
C THR A 28 -8.09 10.43 -1.28
N ASP A 29 -8.39 9.88 -0.10
CA ASP A 29 -8.69 10.67 1.09
C ASP A 29 -7.38 11.26 1.65
N VAL A 30 -7.42 12.53 2.05
CA VAL A 30 -6.30 13.23 2.67
C VAL A 30 -5.89 12.57 3.99
N ASN A 31 -6.84 11.95 4.69
CA ASN A 31 -6.60 11.16 5.90
C ASN A 31 -6.56 9.65 5.63
N GLY A 32 -6.63 9.26 4.36
CA GLY A 32 -6.62 7.87 3.92
C GLY A 32 -5.26 7.22 4.07
N VAL A 33 -5.26 5.90 4.16
CA VAL A 33 -4.03 5.10 4.24
C VAL A 33 -3.64 4.70 2.82
N LYS A 34 -2.42 5.06 2.42
CA LYS A 34 -1.89 4.70 1.11
C LYS A 34 -1.34 3.28 1.13
N CYS A 35 -1.73 2.48 0.15
CA CYS A 35 -1.07 1.22 -0.14
C CYS A 35 0.25 1.46 -0.87
N ASN A 36 1.11 0.46 -0.80
CA ASN A 36 2.30 0.29 -1.60
C ASN A 36 2.20 -0.94 -2.50
#